data_AF-A0A399YEJ3-F1
#
_entry.id   AF-A0A399YEJ3-F1
#
_cell.length_a   1.000
_cell.length_b   1.000
_cell.length_c   1.000
_cell.angle_alpha   90.00
_cell.angle_beta   90.00
_cell.angle_gamma   90.00
#
_symmetry.space_group_name_H-M   'P 1'
#
loop_
_entity.id
_entity.type
_entity.pdbx_description
1 polymer ?
#
loop_
_entity_poly.entity_id
_entity_poly.type
_entity_poly.pdbx_seq_one_letter_code
_entity_poly.pdbx_strand_id
1 'polypeptide(L)'
;MFGARRQQEIDVLRRRVRELEDLVQELARRAGVGAAELHTLRSSATGISPEVADLVARGEIIRAVKEYRTRTGAGLKEAKDAVDAYRAGR
;
A
#
# COMPACT_ATOMS: atom_id res chain seq x y z
N MET A 1 -21.56 -22.48 9.13
CA MET A 1 -20.26 -23.03 8.68
C MET A 1 -19.39 -22.08 7.82
N PHE A 2 -19.91 -20.95 7.32
CA PHE A 2 -19.11 -20.00 6.49
C PHE A 2 -18.07 -19.16 7.24
N GLY A 3 -18.26 -18.91 8.53
CA GLY A 3 -17.32 -18.11 9.34
C GLY A 3 -16.00 -18.82 9.59
N ALA A 4 -16.03 -20.12 9.91
CA ALA A 4 -14.83 -20.91 10.23
C ALA A 4 -13.87 -21.02 9.04
N ARG A 5 -14.38 -21.22 7.83
CA ARG A 5 -13.54 -21.33 6.61
C ARG A 5 -12.89 -19.99 6.25
N ARG A 6 -13.64 -18.88 6.35
CA ARG A 6 -13.07 -17.53 6.17
C ARG A 6 -12.03 -17.20 7.23
N GLN A 7 -12.27 -17.59 8.49
CA GLN A 7 -11.33 -17.36 9.57
C GLN A 7 -10.03 -18.14 9.35
N GLN A 8 -10.12 -19.42 8.98
CA GLN A 8 -8.95 -20.24 8.63
C GLN A 8 -8.15 -19.64 7.48
N GLU A 9 -8.83 -19.14 6.44
CA GLU A 9 -8.18 -18.47 5.32
C GLU A 9 -7.48 -17.17 5.76
N ILE A 10 -8.12 -16.36 6.59
CA ILE A 10 -7.50 -15.16 7.18
C ILE A 10 -6.27 -15.53 7.99
N ASP A 11 -6.33 -16.60 8.79
CA ASP A 11 -5.21 -17.02 9.64
C ASP A 11 -4.01 -17.51 8.79
N VAL A 12 -4.28 -18.26 7.72
CA VAL A 12 -3.27 -18.68 6.74
C VAL A 12 -2.66 -17.47 6.05
N LEU A 13 -3.48 -16.54 5.57
CA LEU A 13 -3.00 -15.33 4.90
C LEU A 13 -2.17 -14.46 5.85
N ARG A 14 -2.62 -14.25 7.09
CA ARG A 14 -1.86 -13.51 8.11
C ARG A 14 -0.52 -14.16 8.42
N ARG A 15 -0.46 -15.48 8.51
CA ARG A 15 0.81 -16.21 8.68
C ARG A 15 1.73 -15.97 7.49
N ARG A 16 1.21 -16.08 6.28
CA ARG A 16 1.98 -15.87 5.07
C ARG A 16 2.51 -14.43 4.96
N VAL A 17 1.70 -13.44 5.34
CA VAL A 17 2.12 -12.03 5.37
C VAL A 17 3.29 -11.84 6.34
N ARG A 18 3.21 -12.38 7.56
CA ARG A 18 4.32 -12.31 8.52
C ARG A 18 5.60 -12.95 7.98
N GLU A 19 5.51 -14.15 7.41
CA GLU A 19 6.67 -14.84 6.81
C GLU A 19 7.31 -14.02 5.69
N LEU A 20 6.51 -13.34 4.86
CA LEU A 20 7.00 -12.48 3.79
C LEU A 20 7.61 -11.17 4.32
N GLU A 21 7.00 -10.58 5.34
CA GLU A 21 7.53 -9.38 6.00
C GLU A 21 8.92 -9.63 6.62
N ASP A 22 9.09 -10.75 7.33
CA ASP A 22 10.37 -11.15 7.90
C ASP A 22 11.45 -11.34 6.82
N LEU A 23 11.08 -11.99 5.71
CA LEU A 23 11.99 -12.21 4.59
C LEU A 23 12.41 -10.88 3.93
N VAL A 24 11.47 -9.95 3.73
CA VAL A 24 11.77 -8.62 3.18
C VAL A 24 12.70 -7.84 4.12
N GLN A 25 12.48 -7.90 5.43
CA GLN A 25 13.36 -7.25 6.40
C GLN A 25 14.78 -7.82 6.40
N GLU A 26 14.92 -9.14 6.25
CA GLU A 26 16.23 -9.78 6.11
C GLU A 26 16.94 -9.34 4.83
N LEU A 27 16.24 -9.32 3.69
CA LEU A 27 16.80 -8.88 2.41
C LEU A 27 17.20 -7.40 2.45
N ALA A 28 16.38 -6.53 3.04
CA ALA A 28 16.67 -5.12 3.19
C ALA A 28 17.91 -4.88 4.06
N ARG A 29 18.03 -5.61 5.18
CA ARG A 29 19.24 -5.58 6.02
C ARG A 29 20.48 -5.99 5.25
N ARG A 30 20.41 -7.07 4.46
CA ARG A 30 21.54 -7.52 3.63
C ARG A 30 21.91 -6.54 2.53
N ALA A 31 20.92 -5.87 1.95
CA ALA A 31 21.12 -4.86 0.91
C ALA A 31 21.54 -3.49 1.46
N GLY A 32 21.54 -3.29 2.78
CA GLY A 32 21.83 -2.00 3.42
C GLY A 32 20.71 -0.97 3.25
N VAL A 33 19.51 -1.40 2.86
CA VAL A 33 18.35 -0.53 2.62
C VAL A 33 17.67 -0.22 3.96
N GLY A 34 17.66 1.06 4.33
CA GLY A 34 17.02 1.52 5.57
C GLY A 34 15.49 1.54 5.49
N ALA A 35 14.82 1.63 6.64
CA ALA A 35 13.36 1.67 6.72
C ALA A 35 12.74 2.85 5.94
N ALA A 36 13.41 4.00 5.91
CA ALA A 36 12.98 5.16 5.13
C ALA A 36 13.04 4.91 3.61
N GLU A 37 14.07 4.20 3.14
CA GLU A 37 14.23 3.87 1.73
C GLU A 37 13.23 2.80 1.30
N LEU A 38 12.98 1.78 2.12
CA LEU A 38 11.90 0.81 1.92
C LEU A 38 10.54 1.49 1.80
N HIS A 39 10.27 2.50 2.63
CA HIS A 39 9.04 3.27 2.57
C HIS A 39 8.93 4.01 1.23
N THR A 40 10.00 4.67 0.77
CA THR A 40 10.05 5.32 -0.55
C THR A 40 9.83 4.32 -1.69
N LEU A 41 10.49 3.15 -1.65
CA LEU A 41 10.32 2.10 -2.65
C LEU A 41 8.88 1.59 -2.68
N ARG A 42 8.26 1.36 -1.52
CA ARG A 42 6.85 0.95 -1.43
C ARG A 42 5.91 2.01 -2.03
N SER A 43 6.12 3.27 -1.70
CA SER A 43 5.33 4.39 -2.22
C SER A 43 5.46 4.50 -3.74
N SER A 44 6.67 4.37 -4.28
CA SER A 44 6.89 4.33 -5.74
C SER A 44 6.20 3.15 -6.41
N ALA A 45 6.21 1.97 -5.80
CA ALA A 45 5.55 0.77 -6.34
C ALA A 45 4.03 0.90 -6.36
N THR A 46 3.46 1.65 -5.41
CA THR A 46 2.01 1.94 -5.37
C THR A 46 1.59 3.14 -6.22
N GLY A 47 2.53 3.91 -6.78
CA GLY A 47 2.23 5.17 -7.46
C GLY A 47 1.73 6.30 -6.54
N ILE A 48 1.65 6.07 -5.23
CA ILE A 48 1.25 7.07 -4.24
C ILE A 48 2.45 7.98 -3.98
N SER A 49 2.38 9.21 -4.47
CA SER A 49 3.38 10.22 -4.20
C SER A 49 3.15 10.90 -2.84
N PRO A 50 4.16 11.57 -2.27
CA PRO A 50 3.99 12.38 -1.06
C PRO A 50 2.86 13.40 -1.18
N GLU A 51 2.68 14.00 -2.36
CA GLU A 51 1.61 14.96 -2.61
C GLU A 51 0.22 14.30 -2.59
N VAL A 52 0.07 13.11 -3.18
CA VAL A 52 -1.17 12.33 -3.08
C VAL A 52 -1.43 11.96 -1.63
N ALA A 53 -0.41 11.54 -0.90
CA ALA A 53 -0.51 11.19 0.52
C ALA A 53 -0.95 12.38 1.39
N ASP A 54 -0.42 13.58 1.14
CA ASP A 54 -0.80 14.81 1.82
C ASP A 54 -2.24 15.21 1.51
N LEU A 55 -2.67 15.11 0.25
CA LEU A 55 -4.05 15.38 -0.15
C LEU A 55 -5.03 14.41 0.53
N VAL A 56 -4.65 13.13 0.66
CA VAL A 56 -5.43 12.14 1.42
C VAL A 56 -5.48 12.51 2.91
N ALA A 57 -4.35 12.90 3.50
CA ALA A 57 -4.29 13.31 4.91
C ALA A 57 -5.14 14.54 5.22
N ARG A 58 -5.29 15.46 4.26
CA ARG A 58 -6.16 16.66 4.35
C ARG A 58 -7.64 16.37 4.04
N GLY A 59 -7.99 15.12 3.70
CA GLY A 59 -9.35 14.75 3.31
C GLY A 59 -9.75 15.18 1.89
N GLU A 60 -8.81 15.66 1.08
CA GLU A 60 -9.04 16.17 -0.27
C GLU A 60 -9.02 15.03 -1.32
N ILE A 61 -9.84 13.99 -1.12
CA ILE A 61 -9.79 12.73 -1.88
C ILE A 61 -9.95 12.92 -3.39
N ILE A 62 -10.84 13.82 -3.82
CA ILE A 62 -11.04 14.09 -5.25
C ILE A 62 -9.76 14.68 -5.87
N ARG A 63 -9.04 15.53 -5.13
CA ARG A 63 -7.76 16.08 -5.61
C ARG A 63 -6.67 15.01 -5.58
N ALA A 64 -6.64 14.16 -4.55
CA ALA A 64 -5.70 13.04 -4.49
C ALA A 64 -5.87 12.08 -5.69
N VAL A 65 -7.10 11.72 -6.04
CA VAL A 65 -7.41 10.87 -7.21
C VAL A 65 -7.00 11.55 -8.51
N LYS A 66 -7.24 12.87 -8.65
CA LYS A 66 -6.79 13.63 -9.83
C LYS A 66 -5.27 13.62 -9.95
N GLU A 67 -4.57 13.92 -8.87
CA GLU A 67 -3.10 13.95 -8.83
C GLU A 67 -2.51 12.58 -9.17
N TYR A 68 -3.05 11.52 -8.56
CA TYR A 68 -2.64 10.15 -8.85
C TYR A 68 -2.80 9.80 -10.34
N ARG A 69 -3.93 10.16 -10.97
CA ARG A 69 -4.16 9.93 -12.39
C ARG A 69 -3.20 10.71 -13.28
N THR A 70 -2.95 11.97 -12.97
CA THR A 70 -2.01 12.81 -13.72
C THR A 70 -0.61 12.21 -13.71
N ARG A 71 -0.17 11.67 -12.57
CA ARG A 71 1.17 11.11 -12.40
C ARG A 71 1.34 9.72 -12.98
N THR A 72 0.35 8.85 -12.82
CA THR A 72 0.45 7.42 -13.16
C THR A 72 -0.16 7.08 -14.51
N GLY A 73 -0.98 7.97 -15.08
CA GLY A 73 -1.79 7.67 -16.26
C GLY A 73 -2.96 6.72 -15.99
N ALA A 74 -3.21 6.36 -14.73
CA ALA A 74 -4.24 5.38 -14.36
C ALA A 74 -5.67 5.83 -14.72
N GLY A 75 -6.52 4.84 -14.96
CA GLY A 75 -7.96 5.04 -15.11
C GLY A 75 -8.60 5.61 -13.85
N LEU A 76 -9.79 6.19 -13.96
CA LEU A 76 -10.49 6.78 -12.82
C LEU A 76 -10.77 5.75 -11.71
N LYS A 77 -11.14 4.54 -12.09
CA LYS A 77 -11.39 3.44 -11.17
C LYS A 77 -10.12 3.03 -10.44
N GLU A 78 -9.04 2.76 -11.18
CA GLU A 78 -7.74 2.36 -10.62
C GLU A 78 -7.17 3.41 -9.67
N ALA A 79 -7.28 4.69 -10.03
CA ALA A 79 -6.81 5.77 -9.18
C ALA A 79 -7.63 5.92 -7.90
N LYS A 80 -8.95 5.73 -7.99
CA LYS A 80 -9.81 5.68 -6.81
C LYS A 80 -9.45 4.49 -5.91
N ASP A 81 -9.31 3.31 -6.49
CA ASP A 81 -8.99 2.08 -5.76
C ASP A 81 -7.62 2.19 -5.07
N ALA A 82 -6.62 2.78 -5.73
CA ALA A 82 -5.29 3.02 -5.15
C ALA A 82 -5.33 4.02 -3.97
N VAL A 83 -6.04 5.14 -4.14
CA VAL A 83 -6.20 6.15 -3.08
C VAL A 83 -7.01 5.61 -1.89
N ASP A 84 -8.06 4.84 -2.15
CA ASP A 84 -8.88 4.22 -1.12
C ASP A 84 -8.10 3.13 -0.37
N ALA A 85 -7.28 2.32 -1.08
CA ALA A 85 -6.39 1.33 -0.47
C ALA A 85 -5.32 1.99 0.41
N TYR A 86 -4.72 3.10 -0.05
CA TYR A 86 -3.77 3.87 0.75
C TYR A 86 -4.42 4.44 2.02
N ARG A 87 -5.66 4.91 1.93
CA ARG A 87 -6.44 5.39 3.08
C ARG A 87 -6.79 4.28 4.07
N ALA A 88 -7.10 3.08 3.59
CA ALA A 88 -7.48 1.94 4.43
C ALA A 88 -6.30 1.25 5.11
N GLY A 89 -5.10 1.36 4.56
CA GLY A 89 -3.86 0.80 5.12
C GLY A 89 -3.13 1.74 6.09
N ARG A 90 -3.69 2.91 6.39
CA ARG A 90 -3.14 3.88 7.34
C ARG A 90 -3.80 3.79 8.70
#